data_AF-A0A089P057-F1
#
_entry.id   AF-A0A089P057-F1
#
_cell.length_a   1.000
_cell.length_b   1.000
_cell.length_c   1.000
_cell.angle_alpha   90.00
_cell.angle_beta   90.00
_cell.angle_gamma   90.00
#
_symmetry.space_group_name_H-M   'P 1'
#
loop_
_entity.id
_entity.type
_entity.pdbx_description
1 polymer ?
#
loop_
_entity_poly.entity_id
_entity_poly.type
_entity_poly.pdbx_seq_one_letter_code
_entity_poly.pdbx_strand_id
1 'polypeptide(L)'
;MIGVAHEAGKLNDLRAILGNDIAVKAYRDGTRPFPDGAIIARLAWEYVSSAENDAVFGQAQSFVPGSPTNVQFSVKDSKKFADTGGWGYGQFEGGKPNRSEVLMNTCAPCHAAVSSTNDFVFTRYAP
;
A
#
# COMPACT_ATOMS: atom_id res chain seq x y z
N MET A 1 11.50 2.65 3.28
CA MET A 1 10.65 1.45 3.08
C MET A 1 9.96 1.10 4.39
N ILE A 2 8.69 0.74 4.36
CA ILE A 2 7.88 0.36 5.54
C ILE A 2 7.72 -1.15 5.63
N GLY A 3 7.48 -1.83 4.51
CA GLY A 3 7.35 -3.29 4.48
C GLY A 3 7.04 -3.82 3.08
N VAL A 4 6.96 -5.14 2.95
CA VAL A 4 6.48 -5.86 1.77
C VAL A 4 5.28 -6.73 2.12
N ALA A 5 4.46 -7.04 1.12
CA ALA A 5 3.37 -8.00 1.27
C ALA A 5 3.15 -8.80 -0.02
N HIS A 6 2.66 -10.02 0.12
CA HIS A 6 2.00 -10.78 -0.93
C HIS A 6 0.51 -10.75 -0.64
N GLU A 7 -0.30 -10.31 -1.60
CA GLU A 7 -1.75 -10.50 -1.52
C GLU A 7 -2.17 -11.70 -2.35
N ALA A 8 -2.67 -12.73 -1.70
CA ALA A 8 -3.17 -13.92 -2.36
C ALA A 8 -4.60 -13.74 -2.91
N GLY A 9 -5.09 -14.75 -3.63
CA GLY A 9 -6.47 -14.79 -4.12
C GLY A 9 -6.63 -14.10 -5.46
N LYS A 10 -7.70 -13.31 -5.62
CA LYS A 10 -8.08 -12.76 -6.93
C LYS A 10 -7.07 -11.74 -7.48
N LEU A 11 -6.43 -10.95 -6.61
CA LEU A 11 -5.46 -9.94 -7.03
C LEU A 11 -4.08 -10.55 -7.28
N ASN A 12 -3.66 -11.50 -6.44
CA ASN A 12 -2.39 -12.23 -6.53
C ASN A 12 -1.19 -11.34 -6.90
N ASP A 13 -0.86 -10.39 -6.03
CA ASP A 13 0.14 -9.35 -6.29
C ASP A 13 1.25 -9.30 -5.23
N LEU A 14 2.42 -8.79 -5.61
CA LEU A 14 3.48 -8.38 -4.72
C LEU A 14 3.39 -6.88 -4.46
N ARG A 15 3.62 -6.47 -3.22
CA ARG A 15 3.49 -5.09 -2.78
C ARG A 15 4.71 -4.62 -2.04
N ALA A 16 5.16 -3.41 -2.36
CA ALA A 16 6.09 -2.65 -1.54
C ALA A 16 5.37 -1.44 -0.96
N ILE A 17 5.49 -1.26 0.36
CA ILE A 17 4.90 -0.15 1.08
C ILE A 17 6.04 0.80 1.45
N LEU A 18 5.95 2.02 0.94
CA LEU A 18 6.89 3.10 1.14
C LEU A 18 6.20 4.23 1.91
N GLY A 19 7.00 5.05 2.59
CA GLY A 19 6.51 6.24 3.25
C GLY A 19 7.51 7.36 3.11
N ASN A 20 7.01 8.60 3.22
CA ASN A 20 7.88 9.75 3.41
C ASN A 20 8.53 9.73 4.80
N ASP A 21 9.44 10.68 5.06
CA ASP A 21 10.18 10.73 6.32
C ASP A 21 9.27 10.81 7.55
N ILE A 22 8.15 11.55 7.45
CA ILE A 22 7.14 11.66 8.50
C ILE A 22 6.52 10.30 8.79
N ALA A 23 6.05 9.59 7.77
CA ALA A 23 5.44 8.28 7.93
C ALA A 23 6.45 7.24 8.46
N VAL A 24 7.67 7.19 7.90
CA VAL A 24 8.71 6.25 8.31
C VAL A 24 9.13 6.49 9.77
N LYS A 25 9.29 7.75 10.19
CA LYS A 25 9.57 8.08 11.59
C LYS A 25 8.42 7.64 12.50
N ALA A 26 7.18 7.97 12.15
CA ALA A 26 6.01 7.56 12.92
C ALA A 26 5.88 6.03 13.04
N TYR A 27 6.26 5.28 12.00
CA TYR A 27 6.32 3.82 12.04
C TYR A 27 7.39 3.31 13.00
N ARG A 28 8.62 3.84 12.92
CA ARG A 28 9.75 3.43 13.78
C ARG A 28 9.50 3.74 15.25
N ASP A 29 8.88 4.87 15.53
CA ASP A 29 8.62 5.33 16.90
C ASP A 29 7.30 4.77 17.47
N GLY A 30 6.51 4.05 16.68
CA GLY A 30 5.18 3.58 17.09
C GLY A 30 4.15 4.71 17.28
N THR A 31 4.37 5.88 16.66
CA THR A 31 3.48 7.05 16.79
C THR A 31 2.16 6.81 16.07
N ARG A 32 1.05 6.87 16.83
CA ARG A 32 -0.32 6.86 16.30
C ARG A 32 -1.18 7.90 17.06
N PRO A 33 -2.10 8.60 16.38
CA PRO A 33 -2.31 8.63 14.93
C PRO A 33 -1.09 9.16 14.18
N PHE A 34 -1.01 8.93 12.87
CA PHE A 34 0.07 9.49 12.07
C PHE A 34 -0.01 11.02 12.06
N PRO A 35 1.13 11.74 12.08
CA PRO A 35 1.13 13.18 11.93
C PRO A 35 0.60 13.63 10.56
N ASP A 36 -0.04 14.79 10.51
CA ASP A 36 -0.40 15.44 9.24
C ASP A 36 0.84 15.62 8.36
N GLY A 37 0.65 15.42 7.04
CA GLY A 37 1.73 15.37 6.07
C GLY A 37 2.37 13.99 5.92
N ALA A 38 2.00 12.98 6.72
CA ALA A 38 2.40 11.60 6.46
C ALA A 38 1.85 11.13 5.11
N ILE A 39 2.72 10.51 4.31
CA ILE A 39 2.37 9.92 3.01
C ILE A 39 2.81 8.46 3.01
N ILE A 40 1.89 7.57 2.67
CA ILE A 40 2.14 6.15 2.45
C ILE A 40 1.87 5.85 0.99
N ALA A 41 2.83 5.23 0.30
CA ALA A 41 2.68 4.74 -1.06
C ALA A 41 2.71 3.20 -1.06
N ARG A 42 1.76 2.58 -1.74
CA ARG A 42 1.75 1.14 -2.02
C ARG A 42 1.98 0.94 -3.51
N LEU A 43 3.08 0.31 -3.85
CA LEU A 43 3.41 -0.10 -5.20
C LEU A 43 3.01 -1.57 -5.34
N ALA A 44 2.37 -1.92 -6.45
CA ALA A 44 1.90 -3.27 -6.69
C ALA A 44 2.32 -3.80 -8.06
N TRP A 45 2.70 -5.08 -8.07
CA TRP A 45 3.12 -5.82 -9.26
C TRP A 45 2.50 -7.20 -9.27
N GLU A 46 2.36 -7.79 -10.44
CA GLU A 46 1.98 -9.21 -10.56
C GLU A 46 2.95 -10.11 -9.78
N TYR A 47 2.43 -11.13 -9.10
CA TYR A 47 3.23 -12.18 -8.48
C TYR A 47 3.54 -13.26 -9.54
N VAL A 48 4.79 -13.31 -10.03
CA VAL A 48 5.21 -14.25 -11.09
C VAL A 48 6.44 -15.04 -10.68
N SER A 49 6.59 -16.27 -11.19
CA SER A 49 7.82 -17.03 -10.96
C SER A 49 8.97 -16.46 -11.79
N SER A 50 10.19 -16.57 -11.27
CA SER A 50 11.40 -16.19 -12.00
C SER A 50 11.80 -17.31 -12.95
N ALA A 51 11.64 -17.09 -14.26
CA ALA A 51 12.05 -18.08 -15.27
C ALA A 51 13.54 -18.45 -15.17
N GLU A 52 14.40 -17.50 -14.77
CA GLU A 52 15.82 -17.74 -14.54
C GLU A 52 16.05 -18.73 -13.40
N ASN A 53 15.39 -18.50 -12.26
CA ASN A 53 15.56 -19.38 -11.09
C ASN A 53 14.91 -20.75 -11.36
N ASP A 54 13.76 -20.76 -12.03
CA ASP A 54 13.04 -21.98 -12.35
C ASP A 54 13.89 -22.89 -13.25
N ALA A 55 14.66 -22.33 -14.20
CA ALA A 55 15.60 -23.08 -15.02
C ALA A 55 16.75 -23.70 -14.21
N VAL A 56 17.23 -23.01 -13.17
CA VAL A 56 18.30 -23.51 -12.28
C VAL A 56 17.80 -24.63 -11.37
N PHE A 57 16.58 -24.50 -10.83
CA PHE A 57 16.04 -25.43 -9.84
C PHE A 57 15.15 -26.53 -10.45
N GLY A 58 14.79 -26.43 -11.72
CA GLY A 58 13.91 -27.38 -12.42
C GLY A 58 12.44 -27.31 -12.00
N GLN A 59 12.06 -26.29 -11.22
CA GLN A 59 10.70 -26.08 -10.70
C GLN A 59 10.51 -24.61 -10.33
N ALA A 60 9.24 -24.17 -10.18
CA ALA A 60 8.93 -22.86 -9.62
C ALA A 60 9.53 -22.70 -8.21
N GLN A 61 10.53 -21.84 -8.05
CA GLN A 61 11.28 -21.74 -6.79
C GLN A 61 11.27 -20.34 -6.19
N SER A 62 11.41 -19.30 -7.02
CA SER A 62 11.43 -17.91 -6.56
C SER A 62 10.39 -17.09 -7.30
N PHE A 63 9.74 -16.18 -6.58
CA PHE A 63 8.71 -15.32 -7.13
C PHE A 63 9.13 -13.86 -7.00
N VAL A 64 8.90 -13.11 -8.06
CA VAL A 64 9.43 -11.77 -8.26
C VAL A 64 8.34 -10.83 -8.78
N PRO A 65 8.52 -9.51 -8.69
CA PRO A 65 7.62 -8.55 -9.30
C PRO A 65 7.55 -8.71 -10.82
N GLY A 66 6.35 -8.94 -11.35
CA GLY A 66 6.03 -8.89 -12.77
C GLY A 66 5.63 -7.48 -13.24
N SER A 67 4.60 -7.39 -14.08
CA SER A 67 4.12 -6.10 -14.58
C SER A 67 3.55 -5.24 -13.45
N PRO A 68 3.78 -3.92 -13.43
CA PRO A 68 3.16 -3.03 -12.44
C PRO A 68 1.65 -2.98 -12.68
N THR A 69 0.85 -3.13 -11.62
CA THR A 69 -0.61 -3.12 -11.71
C THR A 69 -1.18 -1.74 -11.35
N ASN A 70 -0.88 -1.28 -10.13
CA ASN A 70 -1.24 0.05 -9.67
C ASN A 70 -0.25 0.59 -8.64
N VAL A 71 -0.30 1.91 -8.47
CA VAL A 71 0.30 2.61 -7.34
C VAL A 71 -0.80 3.33 -6.59
N GLN A 72 -0.84 3.15 -5.28
CA GLN A 72 -1.79 3.83 -4.41
C GLN A 72 -1.08 4.73 -3.43
N PHE A 73 -1.74 5.83 -3.06
CA PHE A 73 -1.28 6.77 -2.05
C PHE A 73 -2.35 6.98 -0.99
N SER A 74 -1.89 7.09 0.25
CA SER A 74 -2.66 7.60 1.38
C SER A 74 -1.93 8.82 1.95
N VAL A 75 -2.65 9.94 2.11
CA VAL A 75 -2.08 11.21 2.61
C VAL A 75 -2.84 11.64 3.86
N LYS A 76 -2.11 11.88 4.95
CA LYS A 76 -2.68 12.37 6.21
C LYS A 76 -2.85 13.88 6.16
N ASP A 77 -4.09 14.34 6.33
CA ASP A 77 -4.45 15.73 6.60
C ASP A 77 -5.76 15.72 7.38
N SER A 78 -5.64 15.84 8.70
CA SER A 78 -6.74 15.74 9.67
C SER A 78 -7.85 16.76 9.43
N LYS A 79 -7.52 17.92 8.85
CA LYS A 79 -8.49 18.97 8.56
C LYS A 79 -9.17 18.75 7.22
N LYS A 80 -8.39 18.45 6.18
CA LYS A 80 -8.91 18.27 4.82
C LYS A 80 -9.73 16.99 4.66
N PHE A 81 -9.39 15.94 5.39
CA PHE A 81 -9.98 14.61 5.26
C PHE A 81 -10.67 14.17 6.56
N ALA A 82 -11.32 15.10 7.26
CA ALA A 82 -11.96 14.84 8.55
C ALA A 82 -12.98 13.67 8.49
N ASP A 83 -13.74 13.55 7.40
CA ASP A 83 -14.77 12.54 7.21
C ASP A 83 -14.23 11.11 6.98
N THR A 84 -12.94 10.98 6.71
CA THR A 84 -12.27 9.70 6.39
C THR A 84 -11.17 9.36 7.40
N GLY A 85 -11.29 9.87 8.63
CA GLY A 85 -10.31 9.64 9.69
C GLY A 85 -8.98 10.38 9.46
N GLY A 86 -9.01 11.46 8.69
CA GLY A 86 -7.84 12.28 8.33
C GLY A 86 -7.04 11.76 7.15
N TRP A 87 -7.55 10.79 6.38
CA TRP A 87 -6.82 10.18 5.26
C TRP A 87 -7.48 10.43 3.91
N GLY A 88 -6.72 11.02 2.98
CA GLY A 88 -7.06 11.07 1.56
C GLY A 88 -6.43 9.90 0.82
N TYR A 89 -7.11 9.41 -0.22
CA TYR A 89 -6.69 8.25 -1.02
C TYR A 89 -6.55 8.61 -2.50
N GLY A 90 -5.62 7.97 -3.19
CA GLY A 90 -5.49 8.07 -4.64
C GLY A 90 -4.90 6.80 -5.25
N GLN A 91 -5.34 6.46 -6.45
CA GLN A 91 -4.87 5.30 -7.21
C GLN A 91 -4.42 5.72 -8.60
N PHE A 92 -3.34 5.11 -9.07
CA PHE A 92 -2.73 5.36 -10.36
C PHE A 92 -2.50 4.03 -11.10
N GLU A 93 -2.84 4.01 -12.38
CA GLU A 93 -2.75 2.86 -13.27
C GLU A 93 -2.11 3.32 -14.58
N GLY A 94 -1.10 2.59 -15.08
CA GLY A 94 -0.36 3.01 -16.28
C GLY A 94 0.23 4.43 -16.21
N GLY A 95 0.63 4.87 -15.00
CA GLY A 95 1.17 6.21 -14.76
C GLY A 95 0.15 7.34 -14.76
N LYS A 96 -1.15 7.05 -14.82
CA LYS A 96 -2.23 8.05 -14.83
C LYS A 96 -3.13 7.91 -13.60
N PRO A 97 -3.65 9.02 -13.05
CA PRO A 97 -4.59 8.95 -11.94
C PRO A 97 -5.91 8.30 -12.38
N ASN A 98 -6.39 7.32 -11.63
CA ASN A 98 -7.73 6.79 -11.79
C ASN A 98 -8.72 7.69 -11.03
N ARG A 99 -9.57 8.40 -11.78
CA ARG A 99 -10.54 9.38 -11.26
C ARG A 99 -11.95 8.80 -11.13
N SER A 100 -12.12 7.49 -11.22
CA SER A 100 -13.42 6.84 -11.04
C SER A 100 -13.97 7.12 -9.65
N GLU A 101 -15.11 7.80 -9.57
CA GLU A 101 -15.80 8.07 -8.31
C GLU A 101 -16.21 6.78 -7.60
N VAL A 102 -16.67 5.79 -8.38
CA VAL A 102 -17.01 4.45 -7.85
C VAL A 102 -15.80 3.85 -7.12
N LEU A 103 -14.60 3.91 -7.71
CA LEU A 103 -13.39 3.42 -7.07
C LEU A 103 -13.02 4.25 -5.84
N MET A 104 -12.95 5.58 -5.97
CA MET A 104 -12.52 6.46 -4.86
C MET A 104 -13.43 6.35 -3.63
N ASN A 105 -14.72 6.12 -3.82
CA ASN A 105 -15.68 5.94 -2.74
C ASN A 105 -15.55 4.59 -2.01
N THR A 106 -14.69 3.67 -2.48
CA THR A 106 -14.43 2.39 -1.78
C THR A 106 -13.30 2.45 -0.75
N CYS A 107 -12.36 3.40 -0.88
CA CYS A 107 -11.11 3.34 -0.12
C CYS A 107 -11.34 3.58 1.38
N ALA A 108 -12.01 4.67 1.75
CA ALA A 108 -12.22 5.02 3.14
C ALA A 108 -13.08 3.99 3.91
N PRO A 109 -14.21 3.48 3.37
CA PRO A 109 -14.97 2.42 4.03
C PRO A 109 -14.15 1.13 4.24
N CYS A 110 -13.33 0.74 3.26
CA CYS A 110 -12.47 -0.43 3.38
C CYS A 110 -11.42 -0.23 4.50
N HIS A 111 -10.79 0.93 4.56
CA HIS A 111 -9.80 1.27 5.60
C HIS A 111 -10.42 1.48 6.99
N ALA A 112 -11.68 1.89 7.08
CA ALA A 112 -12.42 2.01 8.33
C ALA A 112 -12.64 0.66 9.04
N ALA A 113 -12.52 -0.47 8.32
CA ALA A 113 -12.56 -1.80 8.93
C ALA A 113 -11.34 -2.10 9.80
N VAL A 114 -10.24 -1.35 9.64
CA VAL A 114 -9.08 -1.43 10.53
C VAL A 114 -9.36 -0.63 11.80
N SER A 115 -8.94 -1.17 12.95
CA SER A 115 -9.04 -0.45 14.22
C SER A 115 -8.46 0.97 14.13
N SER A 116 -9.21 1.95 14.64
CA SER A 116 -8.76 3.34 14.76
C SER A 116 -7.49 3.51 15.61
N THR A 117 -7.17 2.54 16.48
CA THR A 117 -5.90 2.51 17.21
C THR A 117 -4.68 2.37 16.28
N ASN A 118 -4.88 1.82 15.09
CA ASN A 118 -3.87 1.72 14.03
C ASN A 118 -3.94 2.89 13.04
N ASP A 119 -4.81 3.85 13.31
CA ASP A 119 -5.09 5.01 12.47
C ASP A 119 -5.53 4.64 11.05
N PHE A 120 -6.40 3.62 10.92
CA PHE A 120 -6.98 3.16 9.65
C PHE A 120 -5.95 2.61 8.63
N VAL A 121 -4.75 2.24 9.08
CA VAL A 121 -3.69 1.69 8.22
C VAL A 121 -3.44 0.22 8.52
N PHE A 122 -3.57 -0.63 7.49
CA PHE A 122 -3.36 -2.09 7.59
C PHE A 122 -1.89 -2.46 7.83
N THR A 123 -0.96 -1.75 7.19
CA THR A 123 0.46 -2.13 7.16
C THR A 123 1.14 -1.85 8.49
N ARG A 124 1.90 -2.84 8.97
CA ARG A 124 2.84 -2.71 10.09
C ARG A 124 4.25 -2.45 9.59
N TYR A 125 5.07 -1.84 10.44
CA TYR A 125 6.48 -1.68 10.12
C TYR A 125 7.18 -3.04 10.13
N ALA A 126 7.82 -3.38 9.03
CA ALA A 126 8.65 -4.56 8.86
C ALA A 126 10.07 -4.08 8.50
N PRO A 127 10.99 -4.02 9.48
CA PRO A 127 12.36 -3.56 9.27
C PRO A 127 13.18 -4.51 8.40
#